data_AF-A0A496R0P1-F1
#
_entry.id   AF-A0A496R0P1-F1
#
_cell.length_a   1.000
_cell.length_b   1.000
_cell.length_c   1.000
_cell.angle_alpha   90.00
_cell.angle_beta   90.00
_cell.angle_gamma   90.00
#
_symmetry.space_group_name_H-M   'P 1'
#
loop_
_entity.id
_entity.type
_entity.pdbx_description
1 polymer ?
#
loop_
_entity_poly.entity_id
_entity_poly.type
_entity_poly.pdbx_seq_one_letter_code
_entity_poly.pdbx_strand_id
1 'polypeptide(L)'
;MSETPCTSVKSWFLKELKSELMQIQLWLLLPTPRLLLKRLKKKLKKAKLKKKVKKTAKRPVPKNRKSRSMPPFIIMGLGNPGPRYELSRHNIGYHVTDLIMQKPPMRLRRRLFASYFYLRLFNFTDRKSIVLIRSAGYMNNSGDILPSVMRRYRFTPEDFIVIVDNIDLPPGVCRLKKGGGDAGHNGLKSLISRMGSSDFYRLYIGVGRPAAGVSVVDHVLGNPEADDSRKILQACVRAADAIKSLADKPVSRVMEELNRREYS
;
A
#
# COMPACT_ATOMS: atom_id res chain seq x y z
N MET A 1 10.15 66.74 -2.80
CA MET A 1 8.76 66.62 -3.30
C MET A 1 8.76 65.64 -4.45
N SER A 2 8.38 64.39 -4.17
CA SER A 2 7.96 63.40 -5.18
C SER A 2 7.70 62.07 -4.49
N GLU A 3 6.45 61.81 -4.10
CA GLU A 3 6.01 60.43 -3.82
C GLU A 3 4.61 60.25 -4.37
N THR A 4 4.47 59.25 -5.24
CA THR A 4 3.21 58.71 -5.75
C THR A 4 2.66 57.69 -4.76
N PRO A 5 1.32 57.50 -4.72
CA PRO A 5 0.79 56.19 -4.39
C PRO A 5 -0.18 55.65 -5.44
N CYS A 6 0.10 54.39 -5.77
CA CYS A 6 -0.67 53.46 -6.59
C CYS A 6 -2.05 53.18 -5.97
N THR A 7 -3.12 53.43 -6.71
CA THR A 7 -4.51 53.18 -6.29
C THR A 7 -4.86 51.69 -6.41
N SER A 8 -5.40 51.13 -5.33
CA SER A 8 -5.55 49.69 -5.13
C SER A 8 -6.75 49.05 -5.86
N VAL A 9 -6.57 47.76 -6.17
CA VAL A 9 -7.49 46.76 -6.74
C VAL A 9 -8.89 46.67 -6.07
N LYS A 10 -9.13 47.34 -4.94
CA LYS A 10 -10.42 47.35 -4.23
C LYS A 10 -11.53 48.16 -4.94
N SER A 11 -11.18 49.13 -5.77
CA SER A 11 -12.16 50.01 -6.44
C SER A 11 -12.91 49.31 -7.59
N TRP A 12 -12.24 48.41 -8.31
CA TRP A 12 -12.82 47.65 -9.43
C TRP A 12 -13.78 46.55 -8.93
N PHE A 13 -13.43 45.86 -7.85
CA PHE A 13 -14.23 44.77 -7.27
C PHE A 13 -15.58 45.23 -6.69
N LEU A 14 -15.67 46.48 -6.22
CA LEU A 14 -16.89 47.08 -5.68
C LEU A 14 -17.89 47.52 -6.77
N LYS A 15 -17.43 47.79 -7.99
CA LYS A 15 -18.31 48.08 -9.14
C LYS A 15 -18.95 46.79 -9.69
N GLU A 16 -18.20 45.70 -9.74
CA GLU A 16 -18.70 44.39 -10.21
C GLU A 16 -19.79 43.81 -9.28
N LEU A 17 -19.60 43.93 -7.95
CA LEU A 17 -20.58 43.47 -6.95
C LEU A 17 -21.90 44.26 -6.96
N LYS A 18 -21.86 45.57 -7.29
CA LYS A 18 -23.08 46.39 -7.41
C LYS A 18 -23.87 46.06 -8.68
N SER A 19 -23.20 45.69 -9.76
CA SER A 19 -23.81 45.19 -11.02
C SER A 19 -24.58 43.88 -10.79
N GLU A 20 -23.98 42.92 -10.09
CA GLU A 20 -24.64 41.63 -9.81
C GLU A 20 -25.80 41.75 -8.82
N LEU A 21 -25.70 42.62 -7.81
CA LEU A 21 -26.81 42.89 -6.88
C LEU A 21 -28.02 43.53 -7.58
N MET A 22 -27.79 44.40 -8.58
CA MET A 22 -28.87 44.94 -9.42
C MET A 22 -29.57 43.85 -10.26
N GLN A 23 -28.83 42.85 -10.76
CA GLN A 23 -29.43 41.73 -11.49
C GLN A 23 -30.22 40.77 -10.60
N ILE A 24 -29.82 40.61 -9.33
CA ILE A 24 -30.55 39.79 -8.35
C ILE A 24 -31.84 40.49 -7.89
N GLN A 25 -31.83 41.82 -7.78
CA GLN A 25 -33.00 42.61 -7.38
C GLN A 25 -34.08 42.66 -8.48
N LEU A 26 -33.69 42.54 -9.77
CA LEU A 26 -34.61 42.40 -10.90
C LEU A 26 -35.31 41.01 -10.93
N TRP A 27 -34.69 39.98 -10.35
CA TRP A 27 -35.24 38.62 -10.26
C TRP A 27 -36.28 38.43 -9.15
N LEU A 28 -36.44 39.40 -8.25
CA LEU A 28 -37.38 39.35 -7.12
C LEU A 28 -38.76 39.97 -7.43
N LEU A 29 -38.94 40.58 -8.62
CA LEU A 29 -40.20 41.20 -9.05
C LEU A 29 -41.06 40.32 -9.99
N LEU A 30 -40.64 39.08 -10.28
CA LEU A 30 -41.45 38.14 -11.06
C LEU A 30 -42.15 37.13 -10.15
N PRO A 31 -43.43 36.79 -10.43
CA PRO A 31 -44.20 35.86 -9.61
C PRO A 31 -43.47 34.52 -9.53
N THR A 32 -43.13 34.14 -8.30
CA THR A 32 -42.21 33.04 -7.98
C THR A 32 -42.42 31.77 -8.81
N PRO A 33 -41.36 31.16 -9.40
CA PRO A 33 -41.46 29.78 -9.82
C PRO A 33 -41.39 28.93 -8.54
N ARG A 34 -42.56 28.63 -7.97
CA ARG A 34 -42.75 27.66 -6.85
C ARG A 34 -41.95 26.35 -7.05
N LEU A 35 -41.61 26.02 -8.30
CA LEU A 35 -40.73 24.92 -8.71
C LEU A 35 -39.27 25.05 -8.24
N LEU A 36 -38.67 26.25 -8.25
CA LEU A 36 -37.28 26.46 -7.85
C LEU A 36 -37.11 26.27 -6.34
N LEU A 37 -38.03 26.85 -5.55
CA LEU A 37 -38.14 26.66 -4.10
C LEU A 37 -38.41 25.20 -3.73
N LYS A 38 -39.27 24.49 -4.47
CA LYS A 38 -39.49 23.04 -4.29
C LYS A 38 -38.22 22.23 -4.58
N ARG A 39 -37.47 22.56 -5.65
CA ARG A 39 -36.19 21.89 -6.00
C ARG A 39 -35.11 22.13 -4.95
N LEU A 40 -34.96 23.35 -4.44
CA LEU A 40 -34.02 23.70 -3.37
C LEU A 40 -34.37 23.01 -2.05
N LYS A 41 -35.65 23.02 -1.63
CA LYS A 41 -36.11 22.27 -0.45
C LYS A 41 -35.85 20.76 -0.60
N LYS A 42 -36.03 20.17 -1.79
CA LYS A 42 -35.75 18.75 -2.06
C LYS A 42 -34.24 18.43 -2.02
N LYS A 43 -33.37 19.32 -2.53
CA LYS A 43 -31.91 19.20 -2.42
C LYS A 43 -31.43 19.31 -0.97
N LEU A 44 -31.95 20.26 -0.20
CA LEU A 44 -31.66 20.40 1.24
C LEU A 44 -32.14 19.19 2.06
N LYS A 45 -33.33 18.65 1.75
CA LYS A 45 -33.83 17.42 2.39
C LYS A 45 -32.95 16.22 2.06
N LYS A 46 -32.51 16.04 0.79
CA LYS A 46 -31.54 15.01 0.39
C LYS A 46 -30.16 15.18 1.05
N ALA A 47 -29.67 16.41 1.21
CA ALA A 47 -28.41 16.68 1.89
C ALA A 47 -28.48 16.40 3.40
N LYS A 48 -29.59 16.77 4.07
CA LYS A 48 -29.86 16.40 5.46
C LYS A 48 -30.06 14.89 5.64
N LEU A 49 -30.71 14.20 4.70
CA LEU A 49 -30.83 12.74 4.69
C LEU A 49 -29.48 12.04 4.53
N LYS A 50 -28.61 12.53 3.62
CA LYS A 50 -27.24 12.02 3.44
C LYS A 50 -26.35 12.24 4.66
N LYS A 51 -26.51 13.36 5.39
CA LYS A 51 -25.81 13.59 6.67
C LYS A 51 -26.33 12.67 7.79
N LYS A 52 -27.64 12.35 7.82
CA LYS A 52 -28.23 11.47 8.85
C LYS A 52 -27.92 9.97 8.67
N VAL A 53 -27.49 9.54 7.47
CA VAL A 53 -27.15 8.13 7.16
C VAL A 53 -25.67 7.79 7.41
N LYS A 54 -24.83 8.75 7.84
CA LYS A 54 -23.45 8.46 8.31
C LYS A 54 -23.42 8.23 9.84
N LYS A 55 -24.15 7.24 10.33
CA LYS A 55 -23.89 6.57 11.61
C LYS A 55 -23.99 5.06 11.40
N THR A 56 -22.84 4.40 11.51
CA THR A 56 -22.62 2.97 11.76
C THR A 56 -23.75 2.00 11.41
N ALA A 57 -23.69 1.41 10.21
CA ALA A 57 -24.38 0.15 9.91
C ALA A 57 -23.43 -0.77 9.14
N LYS A 58 -23.06 -1.92 9.73
CA LYS A 58 -22.43 -3.04 9.03
C LYS A 58 -23.34 -3.40 7.85
N ARG A 59 -22.89 -3.19 6.61
CA ARG A 59 -23.65 -3.59 5.42
C ARG A 59 -23.80 -5.12 5.43
N PRO A 60 -25.01 -5.67 5.27
CA PRO A 60 -25.17 -7.11 5.18
C PRO A 60 -24.45 -7.61 3.92
N VAL A 61 -23.62 -8.64 4.11
CA VAL A 61 -22.93 -9.34 3.03
C VAL A 61 -24.01 -10.06 2.20
N PRO A 62 -24.07 -9.88 0.87
CA PRO A 62 -25.07 -10.55 0.05
C PRO A 62 -24.92 -12.08 0.15
N LYS A 63 -26.02 -12.73 0.58
CA LYS A 63 -26.19 -14.17 0.66
C LYS A 63 -26.47 -14.74 -0.74
N ASN A 64 -25.45 -14.83 -1.57
CA ASN A 64 -25.42 -15.81 -2.66
C ASN A 64 -23.97 -16.00 -3.10
N ARG A 65 -23.28 -16.99 -2.54
CA ARG A 65 -21.89 -17.31 -2.88
C ARG A 65 -21.82 -18.74 -3.41
N LYS A 66 -22.02 -18.89 -4.73
CA LYS A 66 -21.44 -20.02 -5.47
C LYS A 66 -19.98 -20.18 -5.02
N SER A 67 -19.56 -21.39 -4.69
CA SER A 67 -18.28 -21.78 -4.05
C SER A 67 -17.15 -20.78 -4.33
N ARG A 68 -16.90 -19.86 -3.39
CA ARG A 68 -15.78 -18.93 -3.53
C ARG A 68 -14.54 -19.69 -3.14
N SER A 69 -13.65 -19.93 -4.11
CA SER A 69 -12.26 -20.26 -3.85
C SER A 69 -11.71 -19.36 -2.74
N MET A 70 -10.94 -19.94 -1.83
CA MET A 70 -10.38 -19.20 -0.69
C MET A 70 -9.63 -17.94 -1.19
N PRO A 71 -9.71 -16.80 -0.49
CA PRO A 71 -8.94 -15.60 -0.84
C PRO A 71 -7.46 -15.98 -1.03
N PRO A 72 -6.74 -15.44 -2.02
CA PRO A 72 -5.33 -15.77 -2.24
C PRO A 72 -4.42 -15.30 -1.10
N PHE A 73 -3.23 -15.89 -0.97
CA PHE A 73 -2.14 -15.24 -0.23
C PHE A 73 -1.63 -14.07 -1.05
N ILE A 74 -1.53 -12.91 -0.43
CA ILE A 74 -0.96 -11.72 -1.02
C ILE A 74 0.45 -11.55 -0.48
N ILE A 75 1.45 -11.68 -1.36
CA ILE A 75 2.85 -11.56 -1.03
C ILE A 75 3.36 -10.24 -1.60
N MET A 76 3.77 -9.32 -0.74
CA MET A 76 4.29 -8.03 -1.16
C MET A 76 5.79 -7.94 -0.87
N GLY A 77 6.60 -7.76 -1.91
CA GLY A 77 7.99 -7.36 -1.73
C GLY A 77 8.07 -5.85 -1.51
N LEU A 78 8.78 -5.41 -0.48
CA LEU A 78 9.16 -4.01 -0.32
C LEU A 78 10.45 -3.70 -1.10
N GLY A 79 10.53 -2.47 -1.60
CA GLY A 79 11.65 -1.98 -2.38
C GLY A 79 11.37 -0.61 -2.98
N ASN A 80 12.42 0.03 -3.49
CA ASN A 80 12.35 1.26 -4.26
C ASN A 80 12.53 0.95 -5.76
N PRO A 81 11.75 1.62 -6.64
CA PRO A 81 11.92 1.50 -8.08
C PRO A 81 13.15 2.27 -8.58
N GLY A 82 13.78 1.76 -9.63
CA GLY A 82 14.88 2.42 -10.34
C GLY A 82 16.25 1.77 -10.11
N PRO A 83 17.19 1.90 -11.07
CA PRO A 83 18.45 1.15 -11.09
C PRO A 83 19.34 1.46 -9.89
N ARG A 84 19.31 2.69 -9.37
CA ARG A 84 20.12 3.11 -8.22
C ARG A 84 19.86 2.32 -6.92
N TYR A 85 18.70 1.68 -6.81
CA TYR A 85 18.32 0.91 -5.61
C TYR A 85 18.43 -0.60 -5.82
N GLU A 86 18.72 -1.05 -7.04
CA GLU A 86 18.59 -2.45 -7.43
C GLU A 86 19.39 -3.37 -6.53
N LEU A 87 20.59 -2.96 -6.09
CA LEU A 87 21.47 -3.76 -5.23
C LEU A 87 21.43 -3.35 -3.75
N SER A 88 20.56 -2.41 -3.38
CA SER A 88 20.45 -1.92 -2.00
C SER A 88 19.83 -2.95 -1.06
N ARG A 89 20.21 -2.89 0.22
CA ARG A 89 19.60 -3.71 1.29
C ARG A 89 18.08 -3.53 1.38
N HIS A 90 17.57 -2.32 1.10
CA HIS A 90 16.13 -2.02 1.07
C HIS A 90 15.36 -2.67 -0.09
N ASN A 91 16.04 -3.22 -1.09
CA ASN A 91 15.41 -3.89 -2.23
C ASN A 91 15.34 -5.41 -2.11
N ILE A 92 15.70 -6.00 -0.95
CA ILE A 92 15.66 -7.47 -0.77
C ILE A 92 14.25 -8.05 -0.97
N GLY A 93 13.18 -7.30 -0.68
CA GLY A 93 11.82 -7.74 -0.95
C GLY A 93 11.54 -7.91 -2.45
N TYR A 94 12.18 -7.09 -3.28
CA TYR A 94 12.15 -7.23 -4.73
C TYR A 94 12.98 -8.44 -5.16
N HIS A 95 14.18 -8.62 -4.61
CA HIS A 95 15.03 -9.78 -4.92
C HIS A 95 14.31 -11.11 -4.66
N VAL A 96 13.69 -11.27 -3.50
CA VAL A 96 12.93 -12.49 -3.18
C VAL A 96 11.80 -12.72 -4.18
N THR A 97 11.08 -11.66 -4.55
CA THR A 97 10.01 -11.80 -5.53
C THR A 97 10.55 -12.15 -6.93
N ASP A 98 11.76 -11.72 -7.31
CA ASP A 98 12.43 -12.13 -8.55
C ASP A 98 12.84 -13.60 -8.50
N LEU A 99 13.39 -14.06 -7.36
CA LEU A 99 13.73 -15.48 -7.13
C LEU A 99 12.50 -16.40 -7.24
N ILE A 100 11.32 -15.93 -6.83
CA ILE A 100 10.08 -16.69 -7.00
C ILE A 100 9.72 -16.84 -8.49
N MET A 101 10.00 -15.81 -9.30
CA MET A 101 9.65 -15.74 -10.72
C MET A 101 10.70 -16.33 -11.68
N GLN A 102 11.78 -16.93 -11.19
CA GLN A 102 12.91 -17.37 -12.03
C GLN A 102 12.55 -18.31 -13.20
N LYS A 103 11.43 -19.05 -13.14
CA LYS A 103 11.03 -19.90 -14.29
C LYS A 103 10.25 -19.07 -15.32
N PRO A 104 10.75 -18.92 -16.56
CA PRO A 104 9.99 -18.28 -17.64
C PRO A 104 8.69 -19.08 -17.92
N PRO A 105 7.59 -18.43 -18.37
CA PRO A 105 7.42 -17.04 -18.78
C PRO A 105 6.91 -16.10 -17.65
N MET A 106 7.28 -16.35 -16.38
CA MET A 106 6.78 -15.55 -15.26
C MET A 106 7.32 -14.12 -15.30
N ARG A 107 6.39 -13.16 -15.37
CA ARG A 107 6.69 -11.73 -15.26
C ARG A 107 5.57 -11.00 -14.55
N LEU A 108 5.96 -10.02 -13.73
CA LEU A 108 5.03 -9.06 -13.17
C LEU A 108 4.31 -8.28 -14.27
N ARG A 109 3.00 -8.12 -14.12
CA ARG A 109 2.15 -7.34 -15.03
C ARG A 109 1.70 -6.06 -14.31
N ARG A 110 1.54 -4.98 -15.06
CA ARG A 110 0.92 -3.73 -14.59
C ARG A 110 -0.27 -3.40 -15.46
N ARG A 111 -1.43 -3.16 -14.86
CA ARG A 111 -2.60 -2.66 -15.59
C ARG A 111 -2.39 -1.16 -15.87
N LEU A 112 -2.96 -0.66 -16.96
CA LEU A 112 -2.98 0.78 -17.24
C LEU A 112 -3.50 1.56 -16.02
N PHE A 113 -2.78 2.61 -15.63
CA PHE A 113 -3.03 3.44 -14.45
C PHE A 113 -2.94 2.74 -13.08
N ALA A 114 -2.46 1.49 -13.01
CA ALA A 114 -2.21 0.84 -11.72
C ALA A 114 -0.89 1.31 -11.11
N SER A 115 -0.92 1.59 -9.81
CA SER A 115 0.23 1.97 -8.99
C SER A 115 1.06 0.78 -8.47
N TYR A 116 0.76 -0.44 -8.95
CA TYR A 116 1.47 -1.65 -8.54
C TYR A 116 1.56 -2.67 -9.67
N PHE A 117 2.59 -3.49 -9.56
CA PHE A 117 2.82 -4.66 -10.39
C PHE A 117 2.30 -5.91 -9.67
N TYR A 118 1.80 -6.90 -10.43
CA TYR A 118 1.30 -8.15 -9.85
C TYR A 118 1.54 -9.36 -10.75
N LEU A 119 1.66 -10.53 -10.13
CA LEU A 119 1.64 -11.84 -10.79
C LEU A 119 0.82 -12.80 -9.93
N ARG A 120 -0.15 -13.49 -10.54
CA ARG A 120 -0.89 -14.55 -9.85
C ARG A 120 -0.27 -15.89 -10.23
N LEU A 121 0.13 -16.64 -9.22
CA LEU A 121 0.57 -18.02 -9.31
C LEU A 121 -0.65 -18.91 -9.04
N PHE A 122 -1.09 -19.64 -10.06
CA PHE A 122 -2.19 -20.59 -9.93
C PHE A 122 -1.61 -21.95 -9.53
N ASN A 123 -2.15 -22.54 -8.47
CA ASN A 123 -2.03 -23.98 -8.26
C ASN A 123 -3.27 -24.65 -8.83
N PHE A 124 -3.08 -25.81 -9.45
CA PHE A 124 -4.14 -26.66 -9.97
C PHE A 124 -4.85 -27.49 -8.88
N THR A 125 -4.58 -27.22 -7.60
CA THR A 125 -5.22 -27.86 -6.44
C THR A 125 -6.22 -26.89 -5.79
N ASP A 126 -7.16 -27.41 -4.99
CA ASP A 126 -8.18 -26.66 -4.23
C ASP A 126 -7.62 -25.69 -3.16
N ARG A 127 -6.33 -25.40 -3.23
CA ARG A 127 -5.58 -24.60 -2.28
C ARG A 127 -5.53 -23.13 -2.67
N LYS A 128 -5.10 -22.33 -1.71
CA LYS A 128 -5.05 -20.88 -1.80
C LYS A 128 -3.99 -20.43 -2.82
N SER A 129 -4.43 -19.85 -3.94
CA SER A 129 -3.50 -19.25 -4.93
C SER A 129 -2.63 -18.15 -4.32
N ILE A 130 -1.46 -17.90 -4.89
CA ILE A 130 -0.53 -16.85 -4.46
C ILE A 130 -0.59 -15.68 -5.43
N VAL A 131 -0.54 -14.45 -4.93
CA VAL A 131 -0.41 -13.23 -5.73
C VAL A 131 0.81 -12.46 -5.23
N LEU A 132 1.81 -12.35 -6.08
CA LEU A 132 2.97 -11.49 -5.87
C LEU A 132 2.64 -10.05 -6.23
N ILE A 133 3.11 -9.10 -5.43
CA ILE A 133 2.88 -7.67 -5.61
C ILE A 133 4.16 -6.88 -5.34
N ARG A 134 4.41 -5.86 -6.17
CA ARG A 134 5.38 -4.78 -5.92
C ARG A 134 4.73 -3.42 -6.11
N SER A 135 5.07 -2.45 -5.26
CA SER A 135 4.67 -1.06 -5.47
C SER A 135 5.37 -0.49 -6.71
N ALA A 136 4.73 0.42 -7.43
CA ALA A 136 5.40 1.24 -8.45
C ALA A 136 5.98 2.54 -7.87
N GLY A 137 5.66 2.87 -6.61
CA GLY A 137 6.14 4.07 -5.91
C GLY A 137 7.32 3.78 -4.98
N TYR A 138 7.82 4.83 -4.33
CA TYR A 138 8.90 4.74 -3.34
C TYR A 138 8.47 4.04 -2.06
N MET A 139 9.46 3.63 -1.26
CA MET A 139 9.32 2.82 -0.05
C MET A 139 8.29 3.39 0.94
N ASN A 140 8.34 4.69 1.22
CA ASN A 140 7.40 5.41 2.09
C ASN A 140 5.95 5.42 1.58
N ASN A 141 5.72 5.16 0.29
CA ASN A 141 4.41 5.10 -0.34
C ASN A 141 3.96 3.66 -0.64
N SER A 142 4.68 2.65 -0.14
CA SER A 142 4.36 1.23 -0.38
C SER A 142 2.93 0.87 0.01
N GLY A 143 2.38 1.46 1.07
CA GLY A 143 1.02 1.19 1.52
C GLY A 143 -0.09 1.77 0.64
N ASP A 144 0.20 2.74 -0.23
CA ASP A 144 -0.84 3.46 -1.00
C ASP A 144 -1.61 2.54 -1.97
N ILE A 145 -1.03 1.39 -2.31
CA ILE A 145 -1.63 0.38 -3.19
C ILE A 145 -2.68 -0.48 -2.47
N LEU A 146 -2.58 -0.61 -1.14
CA LEU A 146 -3.37 -1.57 -0.35
C LEU A 146 -4.88 -1.43 -0.52
N PRO A 147 -5.49 -0.22 -0.49
CA PRO A 147 -6.93 -0.10 -0.69
C PRO A 147 -7.42 -0.66 -2.03
N SER A 148 -6.61 -0.54 -3.08
CA SER A 148 -6.91 -1.08 -4.42
C SER A 148 -6.77 -2.61 -4.44
N VAL A 149 -5.68 -3.12 -3.87
CA VAL A 149 -5.39 -4.56 -3.80
C VAL A 149 -6.42 -5.28 -2.92
N MET A 150 -6.72 -4.77 -1.72
CA MET A 150 -7.71 -5.34 -0.80
C MET A 150 -9.10 -5.40 -1.44
N ARG A 151 -9.51 -4.36 -2.16
CA ARG A 151 -10.78 -4.37 -2.90
C ARG A 151 -10.81 -5.44 -3.99
N ARG A 152 -9.70 -5.62 -4.71
CA ARG A 152 -9.59 -6.57 -5.83
C ARG A 152 -9.58 -8.02 -5.37
N TYR A 153 -8.73 -8.34 -4.39
CA TYR A 153 -8.51 -9.72 -3.96
C TYR A 153 -9.31 -10.12 -2.72
N ARG A 154 -9.91 -9.14 -2.02
CA ARG A 154 -10.77 -9.35 -0.84
C ARG A 154 -10.08 -10.16 0.26
N PHE A 155 -8.79 -9.90 0.45
CA PHE A 155 -7.93 -10.54 1.43
C PHE A 155 -8.00 -9.79 2.79
N THR A 156 -7.70 -10.49 3.88
CA THR A 156 -7.57 -9.93 5.25
C THR A 156 -6.09 -9.86 5.67
N PRO A 157 -5.72 -9.18 6.78
CA PRO A 157 -4.32 -9.17 7.23
C PRO A 157 -3.69 -10.56 7.37
N GLU A 158 -4.47 -11.60 7.69
CA GLU A 158 -3.99 -12.98 7.83
C GLU A 158 -3.63 -13.64 6.49
N ASP A 159 -4.11 -13.09 5.38
CA ASP A 159 -3.78 -13.51 4.03
C ASP A 159 -2.56 -12.76 3.46
N PHE A 160 -2.03 -11.76 4.20
CA PHE A 160 -1.00 -10.86 3.73
C PHE A 160 0.37 -11.17 4.36
N ILE A 161 1.36 -11.31 3.50
CA ILE A 161 2.77 -11.48 3.89
C ILE A 161 3.56 -10.37 3.20
N VAL A 162 4.30 -9.58 3.98
CA VAL A 162 5.26 -8.61 3.45
C VAL A 162 6.68 -9.13 3.61
N ILE A 163 7.50 -8.99 2.58
CA ILE A 163 8.93 -9.31 2.58
C ILE A 163 9.69 -8.01 2.75
N VAL A 164 10.53 -7.94 3.78
CA VAL A 164 11.11 -6.68 4.26
C VAL A 164 12.48 -6.90 4.89
N ASP A 165 13.41 -5.98 4.68
CA ASP A 165 14.70 -6.02 5.36
C ASP A 165 14.58 -5.68 6.84
N ASN A 166 15.50 -6.20 7.65
CA ASN A 166 15.55 -5.93 9.06
C ASN A 166 16.99 -5.74 9.52
N ILE A 167 17.30 -4.55 10.01
CA ILE A 167 18.64 -4.19 10.51
C ILE A 167 18.97 -4.88 11.84
N ASP A 168 17.94 -5.28 12.61
CA ASP A 168 18.15 -5.94 13.90
C ASP A 168 18.50 -7.43 13.76
N LEU A 169 18.37 -7.98 12.55
CA LEU A 169 18.75 -9.36 12.24
C LEU A 169 20.11 -9.37 11.50
N PRO A 170 21.04 -10.26 11.89
CA PRO A 170 22.29 -10.43 11.17
C PRO A 170 22.10 -10.80 9.70
N PRO A 171 23.04 -10.43 8.81
CA PRO A 171 23.04 -10.87 7.42
C PRO A 171 22.91 -12.38 7.29
N GLY A 172 21.96 -12.83 6.46
CA GLY A 172 21.68 -14.24 6.23
C GLY A 172 20.60 -14.85 7.11
N VAL A 173 20.12 -14.15 8.13
CA VAL A 173 19.00 -14.58 8.98
C VAL A 173 17.66 -14.28 8.27
N CYS A 174 16.70 -15.19 8.31
CA CYS A 174 15.38 -15.01 7.67
C CYS A 174 14.25 -15.58 8.52
N ARG A 175 13.37 -14.69 8.98
CA ARG A 175 12.37 -14.99 9.99
C ARG A 175 10.97 -14.60 9.54
N LEU A 176 10.02 -15.54 9.63
CA LEU A 176 8.60 -15.26 9.43
C LEU A 176 7.92 -15.00 10.79
N LYS A 177 7.17 -13.89 10.90
CA LYS A 177 6.49 -13.49 12.13
C LYS A 177 5.12 -12.89 11.84
N LYS A 178 4.10 -13.20 12.65
CA LYS A 178 2.80 -12.50 12.65
C LYS A 178 2.87 -11.27 13.55
N GLY A 179 2.29 -10.15 13.13
CA GLY A 179 2.22 -8.94 13.95
C GLY A 179 3.56 -8.20 14.10
N GLY A 180 3.56 -7.15 14.92
CA GLY A 180 4.73 -6.32 15.21
C GLY A 180 4.57 -4.85 14.80
N GLY A 181 5.56 -4.03 15.13
CA GLY A 181 5.61 -2.62 14.73
C GLY A 181 6.19 -2.41 13.33
N ASP A 182 6.48 -1.14 13.01
CA ASP A 182 7.26 -0.77 11.82
C ASP A 182 8.78 -0.81 12.06
N ALA A 183 9.24 -0.79 13.32
CA ALA A 183 10.66 -0.79 13.68
C ALA A 183 11.47 0.30 12.94
N GLY A 184 10.87 1.47 12.67
CA GLY A 184 11.50 2.55 11.91
C GLY A 184 11.53 2.33 10.39
N HIS A 185 11.05 1.19 9.89
CA HIS A 185 11.04 0.88 8.47
C HIS A 185 9.89 1.62 7.74
N ASN A 186 10.24 2.58 6.89
CA ASN A 186 9.27 3.46 6.19
C ASN A 186 8.19 2.69 5.39
N GLY A 187 8.56 1.56 4.77
CA GLY A 187 7.60 0.72 4.07
C GLY A 187 6.57 0.05 4.99
N LEU A 188 6.98 -0.45 6.16
CA LEU A 188 6.07 -1.04 7.14
C LEU A 188 5.18 0.04 7.76
N LYS A 189 5.75 1.21 8.08
CA LYS A 189 5.00 2.37 8.56
C LYS A 189 3.88 2.75 7.56
N SER A 190 4.20 2.79 6.27
CA SER A 190 3.25 3.03 5.19
C SER A 190 2.15 1.96 5.13
N LEU A 191 2.53 0.68 5.17
CA LEU A 191 1.58 -0.44 5.12
C LEU A 191 0.64 -0.44 6.33
N ILE A 192 1.15 -0.29 7.55
CA ILE A 192 0.36 -0.28 8.78
C ILE A 192 -0.64 0.88 8.75
N SER A 193 -0.18 2.08 8.38
CA SER A 193 -1.05 3.26 8.26
C SER A 193 -2.20 3.06 7.26
N ARG A 194 -1.92 2.44 6.11
CA ARG A 194 -2.91 2.23 5.05
C ARG A 194 -3.80 1.00 5.27
N MET A 195 -3.30 -0.03 5.94
CA MET A 195 -4.07 -1.22 6.29
C MET A 195 -4.97 -0.98 7.50
N GLY A 196 -4.56 -0.11 8.43
CA GLY A 196 -5.24 0.11 9.71
C GLY A 196 -5.07 -1.05 10.71
N SER A 197 -4.14 -1.95 10.45
CA SER A 197 -3.77 -3.08 11.32
C SER A 197 -2.32 -3.45 11.06
N SER A 198 -1.68 -4.01 12.07
CA SER A 198 -0.32 -4.56 12.01
C SER A 198 -0.29 -6.09 12.05
N ASP A 199 -1.45 -6.76 12.07
CA ASP A 199 -1.63 -8.20 12.34
C ASP A 199 -1.30 -9.12 11.16
N PHE A 200 -0.68 -8.56 10.11
CA PHE A 200 -0.20 -9.31 8.97
C PHE A 200 1.16 -9.98 9.25
N TYR A 201 1.55 -10.88 8.36
CA TYR A 201 2.82 -11.59 8.44
C TYR A 201 3.95 -10.79 7.81
N ARG A 202 5.13 -10.85 8.43
CA ARG A 202 6.38 -10.22 7.97
C ARG A 202 7.42 -11.31 7.80
N LEU A 203 7.94 -11.44 6.58
CA LEU A 203 9.10 -12.23 6.26
C LEU A 203 10.31 -11.30 6.29
N TYR A 204 11.01 -11.30 7.41
CA TYR A 204 12.20 -10.50 7.61
C TYR A 204 13.41 -11.16 6.95
N ILE A 205 14.24 -10.35 6.32
CA ILE A 205 15.60 -10.74 5.92
C ILE A 205 16.58 -9.82 6.64
N GLY A 206 17.51 -10.43 7.38
CA GLY A 206 18.52 -9.71 8.12
C GLY A 206 19.54 -9.07 7.21
N VAL A 207 19.81 -7.79 7.46
CA VAL A 207 20.79 -6.99 6.71
C VAL A 207 21.85 -6.35 7.62
N GLY A 208 21.81 -6.68 8.92
CA GLY A 208 22.73 -6.18 9.93
C GLY A 208 22.51 -4.71 10.29
N ARG A 209 23.10 -4.31 11.43
CA ARG A 209 23.12 -2.91 11.87
C ARG A 209 24.23 -2.14 11.14
N PRO A 210 24.07 -0.82 10.95
CA PRO A 210 25.14 0.02 10.42
C PRO A 210 26.37 -0.02 11.33
N ALA A 211 27.55 0.15 10.73
CA ALA A 211 28.77 0.45 11.46
C ALA A 211 28.65 1.78 12.22
N ALA A 212 29.46 1.97 13.25
CA ALA A 212 29.49 3.22 14.00
C ALA A 212 29.75 4.42 13.07
N GLY A 213 28.94 5.47 13.21
CA GLY A 213 29.03 6.69 12.37
C GLY A 213 28.26 6.62 11.04
N VAL A 214 27.73 5.46 10.64
CA VAL A 214 26.90 5.33 9.44
C VAL A 214 25.42 5.48 9.81
N SER A 215 24.69 6.33 9.07
CA SER A 215 23.26 6.50 9.31
C SER A 215 22.48 5.24 8.88
N VAL A 216 21.36 4.95 9.55
CA VAL A 216 20.48 3.83 9.16
C VAL A 216 20.00 3.98 7.72
N VAL A 217 19.70 5.20 7.28
CA VAL A 217 19.21 5.49 5.92
C VAL A 217 20.27 5.17 4.88
N ASP A 218 21.51 5.60 5.10
CA ASP A 218 22.61 5.34 4.16
C ASP A 218 22.95 3.85 4.10
N HIS A 219 22.91 3.16 5.25
CA HIS A 219 23.16 1.73 5.33
C HIS A 219 22.14 0.91 4.51
N VAL A 220 20.84 1.18 4.69
CA VAL A 220 19.80 0.41 4.01
C VAL A 220 19.68 0.75 2.52
N LEU A 221 20.03 1.98 2.12
CA LEU A 221 20.10 2.37 0.71
C LEU A 221 21.41 1.95 0.04
N GLY A 222 22.45 1.62 0.82
CA GLY A 222 23.73 1.14 0.35
C GLY A 222 23.74 -0.35 0.01
N ASN A 223 24.77 -0.73 -0.75
CA ASN A 223 25.02 -2.13 -1.12
C ASN A 223 25.70 -2.87 0.04
N PRO A 224 25.39 -4.15 0.25
CA PRO A 224 26.10 -4.99 1.20
C PRO A 224 27.52 -5.31 0.74
N GLU A 225 28.41 -5.52 1.71
CA GLU A 225 29.74 -6.06 1.47
C GLU A 225 29.65 -7.48 0.88
N ALA A 226 30.73 -7.97 0.27
CA ALA A 226 30.68 -9.22 -0.49
C ALA A 226 30.21 -10.44 0.34
N ASP A 227 30.68 -10.57 1.58
CA ASP A 227 30.30 -11.67 2.45
C ASP A 227 28.84 -11.57 2.92
N ASP A 228 28.43 -10.38 3.36
CA ASP A 228 27.04 -10.08 3.73
C ASP A 228 26.09 -10.28 2.55
N SER A 229 26.47 -9.84 1.36
CA SER A 229 25.70 -9.99 0.13
C SER A 229 25.43 -11.46 -0.18
N ARG A 230 26.44 -12.32 -0.02
CA ARG A 230 26.29 -13.78 -0.19
C ARG A 230 25.32 -14.36 0.83
N LYS A 231 25.47 -14.00 2.11
CA LYS A 231 24.58 -14.45 3.20
C LYS A 231 23.14 -14.00 2.95
N ILE A 232 22.94 -12.73 2.63
CA ILE A 232 21.62 -12.15 2.30
C ILE A 232 21.00 -12.88 1.11
N LEU A 233 21.76 -13.15 0.05
CA LEU A 233 21.24 -13.87 -1.12
C LEU A 233 20.78 -15.30 -0.76
N GLN A 234 21.54 -16.02 0.08
CA GLN A 234 21.12 -17.33 0.58
C GLN A 234 19.82 -17.23 1.40
N ALA A 235 19.67 -16.20 2.23
CA ALA A 235 18.42 -15.92 2.93
C ALA A 235 17.26 -15.63 1.96
N CYS A 236 17.50 -14.87 0.90
CA CYS A 236 16.50 -14.59 -0.13
C CYS A 236 16.02 -15.86 -0.85
N VAL A 237 16.91 -16.81 -1.12
CA VAL A 237 16.55 -18.13 -1.70
C VAL A 237 15.65 -18.90 -0.74
N ARG A 238 16.04 -19.01 0.54
CA ARG A 238 15.23 -19.68 1.57
C ARG A 238 13.85 -19.02 1.73
N ALA A 239 13.80 -17.69 1.71
CA ALA A 239 12.57 -16.91 1.75
C ALA A 239 11.66 -17.21 0.54
N ALA A 240 12.22 -17.27 -0.66
CA ALA A 240 11.49 -17.58 -1.88
C ALA A 240 10.88 -19.00 -1.82
N ASP A 241 11.64 -19.98 -1.35
CA ASP A 241 11.15 -21.36 -1.20
C ASP A 241 10.07 -21.49 -0.12
N ALA A 242 10.23 -20.76 1.00
CA ALA A 242 9.20 -20.69 2.04
C ALA A 242 7.89 -20.12 1.48
N ILE A 243 7.94 -19.02 0.72
CA ILE A 243 6.76 -18.46 0.06
C ILE A 243 6.13 -19.45 -0.92
N LYS A 244 6.93 -20.13 -1.75
CA LYS A 244 6.43 -21.16 -2.68
C LYS A 244 5.70 -22.28 -1.94
N SER A 245 6.22 -22.70 -0.78
CA SER A 245 5.62 -23.78 0.03
C SER A 245 4.23 -23.45 0.62
N LEU A 246 3.82 -22.17 0.65
CA LEU A 246 2.45 -21.78 1.01
C LEU A 246 1.38 -22.35 0.07
N ALA A 247 1.81 -22.78 -1.13
CA ALA A 247 1.03 -23.60 -2.04
C ALA A 247 0.48 -24.87 -1.37
N ASP A 248 1.32 -25.50 -0.55
CA ASP A 248 1.18 -26.89 -0.11
C ASP A 248 1.10 -27.01 1.41
N LYS A 249 1.19 -25.91 2.15
CA LYS A 249 1.21 -25.92 3.62
C LYS A 249 0.53 -24.69 4.20
N PRO A 250 -0.10 -24.78 5.40
CA PRO A 250 -0.56 -23.59 6.11
C PRO A 250 0.62 -22.72 6.54
N VAL A 251 0.40 -21.40 6.62
CA VAL A 251 1.43 -20.41 6.98
C VAL A 251 2.11 -20.70 8.33
N SER A 252 1.39 -21.28 9.29
CA SER A 252 1.94 -21.68 10.59
C SER A 252 3.07 -22.70 10.45
N ARG A 253 2.91 -23.69 9.57
CA ARG A 253 3.94 -24.72 9.34
C ARG A 253 5.14 -24.16 8.58
N VAL A 254 4.90 -23.32 7.58
CA VAL A 254 5.96 -22.61 6.85
C VAL A 254 6.79 -21.74 7.80
N MET A 255 6.13 -21.03 8.71
CA MET A 255 6.77 -20.21 9.74
C MET A 255 7.66 -21.04 10.67
N GLU A 256 7.17 -22.19 11.14
CA GLU A 256 7.95 -23.08 12.01
C GLU A 256 9.19 -23.64 11.29
N GLU A 257 9.02 -24.14 10.06
CA GLU A 257 10.12 -24.73 9.27
C GLU A 257 11.20 -23.71 8.92
N LEU A 258 10.79 -22.48 8.55
CA LEU A 258 11.74 -21.41 8.22
C LEU A 258 12.52 -20.97 9.47
N ASN A 259 11.81 -20.69 10.57
CA ASN A 259 12.42 -20.15 11.78
C ASN A 259 13.32 -21.18 12.50
N ARG A 260 13.07 -22.49 12.33
CA ARG A 260 13.92 -23.55 12.91
C ARG A 260 15.35 -23.53 12.34
N ARG A 261 15.47 -23.28 11.05
CA ARG A 261 16.75 -23.22 10.32
C ARG A 261 17.58 -21.95 10.63
N GLU A 262 17.15 -21.14 11.59
CA GLU A 262 17.95 -20.04 12.13
C GLU A 262 18.75 -20.45 13.38
N TYR A 263 18.38 -21.55 14.04
CA TYR A 263 19.00 -22.02 15.29
C TYR A 263 19.81 -23.32 15.11
N SER A 264 19.99 -23.77 13.87
CA SER A 264 20.77 -24.96 13.49
C SER A 264 21.98 -24.54 12.68
#